data_AF-A0A970IQ59-F1
#
_entry.id   AF-A0A970IQ59-F1
#
_cell.length_a   1.000
_cell.length_b   1.000
_cell.length_c   1.000
_cell.angle_alpha   90.00
_cell.angle_beta   90.00
_cell.angle_gamma   90.00
#
_symmetry.space_group_name_H-M   'P 1'
#
loop_
_entity.id
_entity.type
_entity.pdbx_description
1 polymer ?
#
loop_
_entity_poly.entity_id
_entity_poly.type
_entity_poly.pdbx_seq_one_letter_code
_entity_poly.pdbx_strand_id
1 'polypeptide(L)'
;MRKYAYRAIPLLLILTIIFTVSLSGIYMAEPDHSITILFTHDMHDHFYPTDVTNGNRIVSLGGFSRLSSAIEAEREKDPELLLIDAGDFSMGTLFQTIFTKEAPQLKIMGKMGYEATTFGNHEFDMRAEGLADSLKAAKDSGQNLPQIISSNVSFPTDDNGNLSPSLKYLKESMDSYGVKEYTIIKRNDVKIGIFAVMGKDSASNAPMSEVVFTDAVENAKKMVDILK
;
A
#
# COMPACT_ATOMS: atom_id res chain seq x y z
N MET A 1 -5.76 -51.49 -59.66
CA MET A 1 -5.24 -50.38 -58.83
C MET A 1 -6.28 -49.31 -58.44
N ARG A 2 -7.35 -49.05 -59.23
CA ARG A 2 -8.37 -48.01 -58.93
C ARG A 2 -9.27 -48.22 -57.70
N LYS A 3 -9.44 -49.45 -57.17
CA LYS A 3 -10.39 -49.73 -56.05
C LYS A 3 -9.89 -49.32 -54.66
N TYR A 4 -8.58 -49.13 -54.46
CA TYR A 4 -8.03 -48.70 -53.17
C TYR A 4 -8.05 -47.17 -52.98
N ALA A 5 -8.09 -46.41 -54.10
CA ALA A 5 -8.10 -44.96 -54.07
C ALA A 5 -9.36 -44.38 -53.39
N TYR A 6 -10.54 -44.99 -53.59
CA TYR A 6 -11.79 -44.50 -53.02
C TYR A 6 -11.93 -44.72 -51.51
N ARG A 7 -11.17 -45.65 -50.92
CA ARG A 7 -11.16 -45.89 -49.46
C ARG A 7 -10.17 -45.00 -48.71
N ALA A 8 -9.17 -44.46 -49.40
CA ALA A 8 -8.18 -43.55 -48.83
C ALA A 8 -8.70 -42.11 -48.70
N ILE A 9 -9.61 -41.67 -49.58
CA ILE A 9 -10.19 -40.33 -49.58
C ILE A 9 -10.91 -39.96 -48.26
N PRO A 10 -11.81 -40.79 -47.69
CA PRO A 10 -12.46 -40.45 -46.43
C PRO A 10 -11.48 -40.44 -45.24
N LEU A 11 -10.46 -41.30 -45.27
CA LEU A 11 -9.42 -41.33 -44.23
C LEU A 11 -8.55 -40.06 -44.28
N LEU A 12 -8.19 -39.61 -45.49
CA LEU A 12 -7.43 -38.38 -45.70
C LEU A 12 -8.22 -37.14 -45.30
N LEU A 13 -9.54 -37.12 -45.57
CA LEU A 13 -10.47 -36.07 -45.14
C LEU A 13 -10.62 -36.01 -43.62
N ILE A 14 -10.73 -37.15 -42.95
CA ILE A 14 -10.80 -37.22 -41.48
C ILE A 14 -9.47 -36.75 -40.86
N LEU A 15 -8.33 -37.17 -41.42
CA LEU A 15 -7.01 -36.71 -40.97
C LEU A 15 -6.79 -35.21 -41.18
N THR A 16 -7.27 -34.64 -42.29
CA THR A 16 -7.20 -33.19 -42.52
C THR A 16 -8.12 -32.42 -41.58
N ILE A 17 -9.33 -32.92 -41.30
CA ILE A 17 -10.24 -32.31 -40.32
C ILE A 17 -9.63 -32.32 -38.91
N ILE A 18 -9.07 -33.47 -38.47
CA ILE A 18 -8.38 -33.58 -37.17
C ILE A 18 -7.18 -32.63 -37.12
N PHE A 19 -6.41 -32.52 -38.20
CA PHE A 19 -5.26 -31.62 -38.27
C PHE A 19 -5.69 -30.14 -38.22
N THR A 20 -6.79 -29.76 -38.88
CA THR A 20 -7.33 -28.39 -38.83
C THR A 20 -7.93 -28.03 -37.48
N VAL A 21 -8.58 -28.97 -36.78
CA VAL A 21 -9.10 -28.76 -35.41
C VAL A 21 -7.97 -28.71 -34.38
N SER A 22 -6.86 -29.38 -34.65
CA SER A 22 -5.64 -29.31 -33.82
C SER A 22 -4.83 -28.02 -34.06
N LEU A 23 -4.97 -27.38 -35.23
CA LEU A 23 -4.29 -26.12 -35.58
C LEU A 23 -5.11 -24.86 -35.24
N SER A 24 -6.41 -24.98 -34.98
CA SER A 24 -7.12 -23.94 -34.25
C SER A 24 -6.62 -23.96 -32.81
N GLY A 25 -5.46 -23.37 -32.58
CA GLY A 25 -4.98 -23.05 -31.25
C GLY A 25 -6.13 -22.40 -30.51
N ILE A 26 -6.47 -22.96 -29.36
CA ILE A 26 -7.31 -22.27 -28.39
C ILE A 26 -6.52 -21.01 -28.07
N TYR A 27 -6.86 -19.91 -28.73
CA TYR A 27 -6.53 -18.57 -28.25
C TYR A 27 -7.30 -18.45 -26.94
N MET A 28 -6.72 -18.97 -25.86
CA MET A 28 -7.00 -18.42 -24.56
C MET A 28 -6.57 -16.96 -24.69
N ALA A 29 -7.54 -16.05 -24.73
CA ALA A 29 -7.24 -14.66 -24.45
C ALA A 29 -6.36 -14.68 -23.19
N GLU A 30 -5.21 -14.01 -23.23
CA GLU A 30 -4.47 -13.80 -21.97
C GLU A 30 -5.49 -13.29 -20.96
N PRO A 31 -5.48 -13.82 -19.71
CA PRO A 31 -6.31 -13.27 -18.67
C PRO A 31 -6.09 -11.75 -18.69
N ASP A 32 -7.15 -10.96 -18.75
CA ASP A 32 -7.03 -9.53 -18.59
C ASP A 32 -6.57 -9.30 -17.15
N HIS A 33 -5.25 -9.13 -16.97
CA HIS A 33 -4.63 -8.97 -15.66
C HIS A 33 -4.86 -7.53 -15.20
N SER A 34 -6.10 -7.21 -14.82
CA SER A 34 -6.44 -5.95 -14.19
C SER A 34 -6.19 -6.02 -12.69
N ILE A 35 -5.64 -4.94 -12.13
CA ILE A 35 -5.52 -4.73 -10.69
C ILE A 35 -6.25 -3.43 -10.36
N THR A 36 -7.22 -3.49 -9.46
CA THR A 36 -7.81 -2.28 -8.88
C THR A 36 -6.96 -1.83 -7.70
N ILE A 37 -6.51 -0.58 -7.71
CA ILE A 37 -5.83 0.04 -6.57
C ILE A 37 -6.72 1.15 -6.03
N LEU A 38 -7.15 1.00 -4.79
CA LEU A 38 -7.78 2.07 -4.02
C LEU A 38 -6.72 2.69 -3.13
N PHE A 39 -6.67 4.01 -3.09
CA PHE A 39 -5.73 4.72 -2.23
C PHE A 39 -6.35 5.91 -1.52
N THR A 40 -5.82 6.18 -0.33
CA THR A 40 -6.03 7.43 0.42
C THR A 40 -4.69 8.08 0.73
N HIS A 41 -4.74 9.34 1.15
CA HIS A 41 -3.61 10.10 1.65
C HIS A 41 -4.16 11.27 2.48
N ASP A 42 -3.34 11.85 3.35
CA ASP A 42 -3.66 13.09 4.10
C ASP A 42 -5.01 12.99 4.86
N MET A 43 -5.28 11.82 5.46
CA MET A 43 -6.55 11.63 6.18
C MET A 43 -6.61 12.44 7.49
N HIS A 44 -5.45 12.77 8.07
CA HIS A 44 -5.34 13.76 9.15
C HIS A 44 -6.34 13.61 10.30
N ASP A 45 -6.53 12.39 10.81
CA ASP A 45 -7.49 12.08 11.86
C ASP A 45 -8.97 12.44 11.58
N HIS A 46 -9.38 12.67 10.32
CA HIS A 46 -10.76 13.02 9.97
C HIS A 46 -11.69 11.79 10.01
N PHE A 47 -11.80 11.17 11.18
CA PHE A 47 -12.68 10.03 11.44
C PHE A 47 -14.15 10.36 11.22
N TYR A 48 -14.55 11.59 11.56
CA TYR A 48 -15.90 12.08 11.34
C TYR A 48 -16.00 12.85 10.01
N PRO A 49 -17.20 12.90 9.41
CA PRO A 49 -17.44 13.75 8.26
C PRO A 49 -17.21 15.23 8.59
N THR A 50 -16.72 15.99 7.62
CA THR A 50 -16.51 17.43 7.70
C THR A 50 -17.54 18.15 6.84
N ASP A 51 -18.13 19.21 7.38
CA ASP A 51 -19.00 20.10 6.62
C ASP A 51 -18.16 21.07 5.79
N VAL A 52 -18.36 21.06 4.47
CA VAL A 52 -17.70 21.97 3.54
C VAL A 52 -18.72 22.84 2.81
N THR A 53 -18.31 24.06 2.50
CA THR A 53 -19.12 24.96 1.67
C THR A 53 -18.93 24.60 0.21
N ASN A 54 -20.01 24.22 -0.46
CA ASN A 54 -20.06 23.97 -1.90
C ASN A 54 -21.06 24.93 -2.55
N GLY A 55 -20.55 26.04 -3.07
CA GLY A 55 -21.36 27.17 -3.53
C GLY A 55 -22.22 27.73 -2.40
N ASN A 56 -23.54 27.70 -2.57
CA ASN A 56 -24.50 28.19 -1.58
C ASN A 56 -25.03 27.10 -0.62
N ARG A 57 -24.38 25.93 -0.56
CA ARG A 57 -24.83 24.78 0.26
C ARG A 57 -23.71 24.32 1.18
N ILE A 58 -24.10 23.86 2.36
CA ILE A 58 -23.22 23.08 3.24
C ILE A 58 -23.43 21.61 2.90
N VAL A 59 -22.35 20.90 2.60
CA VAL A 59 -22.36 19.46 2.34
C VAL A 59 -21.39 18.76 3.27
N SER A 60 -21.84 17.65 3.85
CA SER A 60 -21.03 16.82 4.74
C SER A 60 -20.25 15.80 3.91
N LEU A 61 -18.91 15.84 3.92
CA LEU A 61 -18.04 14.95 3.14
C LEU A 61 -17.13 14.11 4.06
N GLY A 62 -16.61 13.01 3.52
CA GLY A 62 -15.62 12.18 4.21
C GLY A 62 -16.15 11.41 5.43
N GLY A 63 -15.25 11.13 6.36
CA GLY A 63 -15.48 10.29 7.53
C GLY A 63 -15.25 8.80 7.24
N PHE A 64 -14.60 8.12 8.18
CA PHE A 64 -14.11 6.76 7.99
C PHE A 64 -15.23 5.73 7.82
N SER A 65 -16.39 5.94 8.45
CA SER A 65 -17.53 5.03 8.24
C SER A 65 -18.04 5.05 6.80
N ARG A 66 -18.12 6.25 6.17
CA ARG A 66 -18.54 6.36 4.76
C ARG A 66 -17.47 5.83 3.82
N LEU A 67 -16.21 6.14 4.12
CA LEU A 67 -15.06 5.59 3.39
C LEU A 67 -15.05 4.06 3.43
N SER A 68 -15.26 3.47 4.60
CA SER A 68 -15.35 2.02 4.75
C SER A 68 -16.49 1.44 3.92
N SER A 69 -17.68 2.04 3.92
CA SER A 69 -18.78 1.57 3.05
C SER A 69 -18.44 1.66 1.56
N ALA A 70 -17.75 2.71 1.12
CA ALA A 70 -17.31 2.84 -0.25
C ALA A 70 -16.25 1.78 -0.63
N ILE A 71 -15.29 1.53 0.27
CA ILE A 71 -14.28 0.48 0.10
C ILE A 71 -14.95 -0.90 -0.03
N GLU A 72 -15.90 -1.23 0.85
CA GLU A 72 -16.61 -2.52 0.77
C GLU A 72 -17.41 -2.65 -0.54
N ALA A 73 -18.06 -1.58 -1.00
CA ALA A 73 -18.78 -1.59 -2.28
C ALA A 73 -17.85 -1.81 -3.49
N GLU A 74 -16.59 -1.36 -3.43
CA GLU A 74 -15.59 -1.67 -4.46
C GLU A 74 -15.03 -3.09 -4.30
N ARG A 75 -14.84 -3.59 -3.06
CA ARG A 75 -14.42 -4.98 -2.80
C ARG A 75 -15.45 -6.00 -3.29
N GLU A 76 -16.74 -5.66 -3.27
CA GLU A 76 -17.80 -6.49 -3.85
C GLU A 76 -17.64 -6.66 -5.38
N LYS A 77 -17.07 -5.66 -6.06
CA LYS A 77 -16.81 -5.71 -7.52
C LYS A 77 -15.49 -6.39 -7.83
N ASP A 78 -14.45 -6.11 -7.04
CA ASP A 78 -13.11 -6.70 -7.17
C ASP A 78 -12.60 -7.15 -5.79
N PRO A 79 -12.82 -8.44 -5.42
CA PRO A 79 -12.34 -8.99 -4.15
C PRO A 79 -10.81 -9.00 -4.01
N GLU A 80 -10.08 -8.89 -5.12
CA GLU A 80 -8.61 -8.90 -5.18
C GLU A 80 -8.04 -7.47 -5.27
N LEU A 81 -8.86 -6.42 -5.07
CA LEU A 81 -8.36 -5.05 -5.04
C LEU A 81 -7.29 -4.85 -3.97
N LEU A 82 -6.39 -3.92 -4.23
CA LEU A 82 -5.34 -3.48 -3.32
C LEU A 82 -5.76 -2.16 -2.67
N LEU A 83 -5.82 -2.13 -1.34
CA LEU A 83 -6.13 -0.92 -0.57
C LEU A 83 -4.88 -0.42 0.17
N ILE A 84 -4.44 0.80 -0.14
CA ILE A 84 -3.22 1.40 0.40
C ILE A 84 -3.41 2.86 0.82
N ASP A 85 -2.51 3.37 1.66
CA ASP A 85 -2.49 4.77 2.09
C ASP A 85 -1.10 5.41 1.87
N ALA A 86 -1.06 6.69 1.51
CA ALA A 86 0.17 7.40 1.19
C ALA A 86 0.73 8.27 2.34
N GLY A 87 0.29 8.05 3.58
CA GLY A 87 0.81 8.74 4.76
C GLY A 87 0.00 9.98 5.11
N ASP A 88 0.44 10.67 6.17
CA ASP A 88 -0.33 11.74 6.83
C ASP A 88 -1.74 11.25 7.22
N PHE A 89 -1.80 9.99 7.67
CA PHE A 89 -3.02 9.42 8.20
C PHE A 89 -3.39 10.06 9.54
N SER A 90 -2.37 10.50 10.31
CA SER A 90 -2.52 11.09 11.63
C SER A 90 -2.40 12.62 11.67
N MET A 91 -2.75 13.20 12.82
CA MET A 91 -2.70 14.64 13.16
C MET A 91 -3.67 15.50 12.35
N GLY A 92 -4.48 16.33 13.02
CA GLY A 92 -5.40 17.25 12.32
C GLY A 92 -6.72 17.46 13.05
N THR A 93 -7.09 16.57 13.96
CA THR A 93 -8.26 16.71 14.83
C THR A 93 -7.91 16.41 16.29
N LEU A 94 -8.87 16.46 17.21
CA LEU A 94 -8.63 16.14 18.63
C LEU A 94 -8.18 14.69 18.87
N PHE A 95 -8.38 13.79 17.92
CA PHE A 95 -7.90 12.41 18.03
C PHE A 95 -6.37 12.31 18.11
N GLN A 96 -5.63 13.32 17.65
CA GLN A 96 -4.18 13.40 17.83
C GLN A 96 -3.74 13.31 19.31
N THR A 97 -4.61 13.71 20.25
CA THR A 97 -4.31 13.66 21.69
C THR A 97 -4.11 12.24 22.23
N ILE A 98 -4.62 11.23 21.53
CA ILE A 98 -4.44 9.82 21.87
C ILE A 98 -3.47 9.10 20.93
N PHE A 99 -2.82 9.81 19.99
CA PHE A 99 -1.93 9.21 18.99
C PHE A 99 -0.85 8.30 19.62
N THR A 100 -0.08 8.83 20.57
CA THR A 100 1.04 8.11 21.19
C THR A 100 0.60 6.92 22.06
N LYS A 101 -0.64 6.93 22.56
CA LYS A 101 -1.14 5.91 23.48
C LYS A 101 -2.01 4.85 22.81
N GLU A 102 -2.69 5.24 21.73
CA GLU A 102 -3.74 4.43 21.13
C GLU A 102 -3.56 4.21 19.64
N ALA A 103 -2.71 4.95 18.93
CA ALA A 103 -2.51 4.81 17.48
C ALA A 103 -3.80 4.54 16.69
N PRO A 104 -4.86 5.35 16.87
CA PRO A 104 -6.21 4.96 16.50
C PRO A 104 -6.36 4.74 14.98
N GLN A 105 -5.65 5.52 14.15
CA GLN A 105 -5.69 5.41 12.70
C GLN A 105 -5.15 4.07 12.23
N LEU A 106 -3.96 3.65 12.67
CA LEU A 106 -3.37 2.37 12.29
C LEU A 106 -4.29 1.19 12.64
N LYS A 107 -4.91 1.23 13.84
CA LYS A 107 -5.88 0.22 14.28
C LYS A 107 -7.15 0.23 13.41
N ILE A 108 -7.68 1.41 13.07
CA ILE A 108 -8.90 1.52 12.26
C ILE A 108 -8.63 1.15 10.79
N MET A 109 -7.53 1.61 10.21
CA MET A 109 -7.09 1.24 8.85
C MET A 109 -6.90 -0.27 8.73
N GLY A 110 -6.30 -0.89 9.75
CA GLY A 110 -6.19 -2.35 9.82
C GLY A 110 -7.55 -3.07 9.84
N LYS A 111 -8.56 -2.52 10.53
CA LYS A 111 -9.94 -3.04 10.49
C LYS A 111 -10.63 -2.82 9.14
N MET A 112 -10.33 -1.73 8.45
CA MET A 112 -10.83 -1.45 7.10
C MET A 112 -10.10 -2.26 6.01
N GLY A 113 -9.09 -3.05 6.41
CA GLY A 113 -8.33 -3.93 5.53
C GLY A 113 -7.36 -3.19 4.63
N TYR A 114 -6.79 -2.06 5.08
CA TYR A 114 -5.62 -1.47 4.42
C TYR A 114 -4.45 -2.44 4.53
N GLU A 115 -3.78 -2.67 3.39
CA GLU A 115 -2.67 -3.61 3.32
C GLU A 115 -1.33 -2.93 3.56
N ALA A 116 -1.18 -1.71 3.07
CA ALA A 116 0.04 -0.94 3.25
C ALA A 116 -0.25 0.54 3.51
N THR A 117 0.66 1.17 4.25
CA THR A 117 0.72 2.62 4.42
C THR A 117 2.18 3.06 4.43
N THR A 118 2.42 4.37 4.38
CA THR A 118 3.74 4.96 4.66
C THR A 118 3.63 6.03 5.74
N PHE A 119 4.75 6.65 6.08
CA PHE A 119 4.79 7.84 6.92
C PHE A 119 4.71 9.07 6.02
N GLY A 120 3.86 10.02 6.38
CA GLY A 120 3.95 11.41 5.98
C GLY A 120 4.70 12.23 7.04
N ASN A 121 4.78 13.54 6.86
CA ASN A 121 5.52 14.39 7.79
C ASN A 121 4.82 14.50 9.15
N HIS A 122 3.50 14.43 9.19
CA HIS A 122 2.71 14.61 10.42
C HIS A 122 2.81 13.43 11.38
N GLU A 123 3.18 12.25 10.90
CA GLU A 123 3.52 11.13 11.80
C GLU A 123 4.70 11.47 12.74
N PHE A 124 5.50 12.50 12.43
CA PHE A 124 6.62 12.99 13.24
C PHE A 124 6.31 14.27 14.06
N ASP A 125 5.06 14.74 14.12
CA ASP A 125 4.70 15.95 14.87
C ASP A 125 4.99 15.82 16.37
N MET A 126 4.82 14.62 16.91
CA MET A 126 5.19 14.27 18.29
C MET A 126 6.65 13.80 18.41
N ARG A 127 7.49 14.13 17.42
CA ARG A 127 8.91 13.78 17.30
C ARG A 127 9.13 12.27 17.18
N ALA A 128 10.39 11.85 17.18
CA ALA A 128 10.77 10.44 17.10
C ALA A 128 10.13 9.58 18.21
N GLU A 129 10.11 10.08 19.45
CA GLU A 129 9.54 9.35 20.60
C GLU A 129 8.02 9.16 20.47
N GLY A 130 7.29 10.18 20.01
CA GLY A 130 5.83 10.06 19.85
C GLY A 130 5.43 9.08 18.76
N LEU A 131 6.16 9.05 17.64
CA LEU A 131 5.98 8.02 16.61
C LEU A 131 6.32 6.62 17.15
N ALA A 132 7.42 6.49 17.90
CA ALA A 132 7.82 5.24 18.52
C ALA A 132 6.72 4.69 19.45
N ASP A 133 6.18 5.53 20.33
CA ASP A 133 5.08 5.19 21.23
C ASP A 133 3.82 4.77 20.47
N SER A 134 3.44 5.49 19.42
CA SER A 134 2.30 5.15 18.56
C SER A 134 2.48 3.78 17.88
N LEU A 135 3.66 3.50 17.30
CA LEU A 135 3.96 2.20 16.70
C LEU A 135 3.88 1.07 17.72
N LYS A 136 4.41 1.29 18.93
CA LYS A 136 4.33 0.34 20.03
C LYS A 136 2.88 0.10 20.46
N ALA A 137 2.10 1.17 20.64
CA ALA A 137 0.68 1.08 21.00
C ALA A 137 -0.17 0.35 19.94
N ALA A 138 0.13 0.57 18.66
CA ALA A 138 -0.49 -0.18 17.57
C ALA A 138 -0.13 -1.67 17.69
N LYS A 139 1.16 -2.00 17.80
CA LYS A 139 1.65 -3.38 17.88
C LYS A 139 1.10 -4.13 19.10
N ASP A 140 1.15 -3.52 20.27
CA ASP A 140 0.68 -4.08 21.54
C ASP A 140 -0.82 -4.36 21.55
N SER A 141 -1.59 -3.71 20.66
CA SER A 141 -3.03 -3.95 20.57
C SER A 141 -3.40 -5.32 20.02
N GLY A 142 -2.46 -6.03 19.36
CA GLY A 142 -2.69 -7.34 18.76
C GLY A 142 -3.70 -7.36 17.61
N GLN A 143 -4.10 -6.19 17.09
CA GLN A 143 -5.01 -6.07 15.96
C GLN A 143 -4.29 -6.30 14.63
N ASN A 144 -5.06 -6.52 13.57
CA ASN A 144 -4.53 -6.42 12.22
C ASN A 144 -4.15 -4.96 11.96
N LEU A 145 -2.99 -4.73 11.36
CA LEU A 145 -2.45 -3.41 11.07
C LEU A 145 -1.91 -3.39 9.64
N PRO A 146 -1.96 -2.24 8.94
CA PRO A 146 -1.33 -2.13 7.62
C PRO A 146 0.18 -2.30 7.73
N GLN A 147 0.80 -2.90 6.70
CA GLN A 147 2.25 -2.94 6.54
C GLN A 147 2.75 -1.51 6.32
N ILE A 148 3.56 -0.99 7.24
CA ILE A 148 4.20 0.31 7.04
C ILE A 148 5.43 0.11 6.14
N ILE A 149 5.55 0.94 5.12
CA ILE A 149 6.65 0.94 4.16
C ILE A 149 7.34 2.31 4.20
N SER A 150 8.66 2.34 4.26
CA SER A 150 9.44 3.59 4.24
C SER A 150 10.83 3.30 3.69
N SER A 151 11.09 3.71 2.45
CA SER A 151 12.28 3.32 1.69
C SER A 151 13.44 4.32 1.78
N ASN A 152 13.18 5.57 2.15
CA ASN A 152 14.19 6.64 2.13
C ASN A 152 14.47 7.28 3.50
N VAL A 153 14.18 6.59 4.60
CA VAL A 153 14.54 7.04 5.96
C VAL A 153 15.93 6.54 6.34
N SER A 154 16.74 7.44 6.90
CA SER A 154 18.05 7.12 7.48
C SER A 154 18.15 7.66 8.91
N PHE A 155 18.90 6.94 9.75
CA PHE A 155 19.09 7.25 11.17
C PHE A 155 20.49 7.83 11.37
N PRO A 156 20.66 9.16 11.46
CA PRO A 156 21.97 9.76 11.63
C PRO A 156 22.57 9.40 12.99
N THR A 157 23.90 9.28 13.04
CA THR A 157 24.67 9.02 14.26
C THR A 157 25.56 10.20 14.62
N ASP A 158 25.98 10.28 15.89
CA ASP A 158 27.04 11.20 16.33
C ASP A 158 28.42 10.82 15.77
N ASP A 159 29.45 11.63 16.09
CA ASP A 159 30.84 11.43 15.66
C ASP A 159 31.43 10.07 16.13
N ASN A 160 30.84 9.44 17.14
CA ASN A 160 31.25 8.15 17.67
C ASN A 160 30.40 6.99 17.11
N GLY A 161 29.47 7.26 16.20
CA GLY A 161 28.60 6.25 15.60
C GLY A 161 27.38 5.87 16.44
N ASN A 162 27.01 6.65 17.46
CA ASN A 162 25.85 6.38 18.31
C ASN A 162 24.59 7.11 17.83
N LEU A 163 23.44 6.44 17.92
CA LEU A 163 22.13 7.09 17.76
C LEU A 163 21.78 7.89 19.02
N SER A 164 21.00 8.96 18.85
CA SER A 164 20.32 9.60 19.99
C SER A 164 19.40 8.58 20.68
N PRO A 165 19.11 8.73 22.00
CA PRO A 165 18.19 7.82 22.69
C PRO A 165 16.81 7.71 22.02
N SER A 166 16.28 8.83 21.52
CA SER A 166 15.00 8.91 20.80
C SER A 166 15.06 8.22 19.42
N LEU A 167 16.12 8.41 18.64
CA LEU A 167 16.30 7.69 17.37
C LEU A 167 16.49 6.19 17.56
N LYS A 168 17.21 5.79 18.61
CA LYS A 168 17.34 4.39 18.97
C LYS A 168 15.97 3.80 19.31
N TYR A 169 15.18 4.48 20.13
CA TYR A 169 13.83 4.03 20.50
C TYR A 169 12.87 3.96 19.30
N LEU A 170 12.91 4.96 18.42
CA LEU A 170 12.15 4.94 17.17
C LEU A 170 12.56 3.77 16.28
N LYS A 171 13.87 3.57 16.07
CA LYS A 171 14.37 2.47 15.25
C LYS A 171 13.91 1.11 15.79
N GLU A 172 14.06 0.88 17.09
CA GLU A 172 13.60 -0.36 17.74
C GLU A 172 12.08 -0.55 17.62
N SER A 173 11.31 0.53 17.72
CA SER A 173 9.84 0.50 17.57
C SER A 173 9.41 0.22 16.13
N MET A 174 10.11 0.79 15.14
CA MET A 174 9.91 0.50 13.71
C MET A 174 10.25 -0.97 13.40
N ASP A 175 11.37 -1.47 13.92
CA ASP A 175 11.79 -2.87 13.76
C ASP A 175 10.76 -3.83 14.40
N SER A 176 10.26 -3.50 15.60
CA SER A 176 9.25 -4.29 16.33
C SER A 176 7.87 -4.29 15.66
N TYR A 177 7.44 -3.13 15.14
CA TYR A 177 6.22 -3.04 14.33
C TYR A 177 6.37 -3.90 13.06
N GLY A 178 7.56 -3.89 12.46
CA GLY A 178 7.89 -4.57 11.22
C GLY A 178 7.84 -3.64 10.01
N VAL A 179 8.25 -2.37 10.16
CA VAL A 179 8.38 -1.43 9.04
C VAL A 179 9.41 -1.98 8.03
N LYS A 180 9.11 -1.88 6.74
CA LYS A 180 9.98 -2.40 5.66
C LYS A 180 10.34 -1.30 4.67
N GLU A 181 11.46 -1.47 3.96
CA GLU A 181 11.78 -0.59 2.82
C GLU A 181 10.84 -0.85 1.64
N TYR A 182 10.35 -2.07 1.45
CA TYR A 182 9.41 -2.44 0.41
C TYR A 182 8.62 -3.70 0.82
N THR A 183 7.57 -4.02 0.07
CA THR A 183 6.88 -5.32 0.14
C THR A 183 6.49 -5.80 -1.26
N ILE A 184 6.19 -7.09 -1.39
CA ILE A 184 5.68 -7.68 -2.62
C ILE A 184 4.34 -8.34 -2.30
N ILE A 185 3.30 -7.95 -3.02
CA ILE A 185 1.95 -8.51 -2.90
C ILE A 185 1.61 -9.24 -4.21
N LYS A 186 0.83 -10.33 -4.13
CA LYS A 186 0.36 -11.04 -5.32
C LYS A 186 -1.15 -10.84 -5.47
N ARG A 187 -1.62 -10.48 -6.67
CA ARG A 187 -3.04 -10.36 -7.05
C ARG A 187 -3.24 -10.81 -8.48
N ASN A 188 -4.28 -11.60 -8.75
CA ASN A 188 -4.60 -12.05 -10.12
C ASN A 188 -3.38 -12.58 -10.89
N ASP A 189 -2.53 -13.37 -10.20
CA ASP A 189 -1.24 -13.89 -10.67
C ASP A 189 -0.13 -12.88 -11.01
N VAL A 190 -0.34 -11.60 -10.74
CA VAL A 190 0.65 -10.52 -10.86
C VAL A 190 1.36 -10.30 -9.52
N LYS A 191 2.69 -10.15 -9.54
CA LYS A 191 3.48 -9.67 -8.40
C LYS A 191 3.57 -8.14 -8.44
N ILE A 192 3.18 -7.48 -7.37
CA ILE A 192 3.15 -6.04 -7.21
C ILE A 192 4.20 -5.67 -6.16
N GLY A 193 5.28 -5.04 -6.60
CA GLY A 193 6.27 -4.45 -5.70
C GLY A 193 5.81 -3.08 -5.22
N ILE A 194 5.82 -2.85 -3.91
CA ILE A 194 5.40 -1.60 -3.28
C ILE A 194 6.57 -1.06 -2.45
N PHE A 195 6.96 0.17 -2.71
CA PHE A 195 7.94 0.93 -1.95
C PHE A 195 7.38 2.35 -1.73
N ALA A 196 7.90 3.09 -0.75
CA ALA A 196 7.35 4.40 -0.40
C ALA A 196 8.46 5.40 -0.05
N VAL A 197 8.33 6.62 -0.55
CA VAL A 197 9.33 7.67 -0.37
C VAL A 197 8.70 8.95 0.14
N MET A 198 9.35 9.58 1.11
CA MET A 198 9.04 10.94 1.55
C MET A 198 9.62 11.96 0.57
N GLY A 199 8.79 12.85 0.04
CA GLY A 199 9.26 13.97 -0.80
C GLY A 199 10.04 15.01 0.02
N LYS A 200 10.95 15.73 -0.64
CA LYS A 200 11.79 16.76 0.01
C LYS A 200 10.98 17.85 0.73
N ASP A 201 9.90 18.31 0.09
CA ASP A 201 9.06 19.37 0.65
C ASP A 201 8.33 18.89 1.90
N SER A 202 7.73 17.70 1.87
CA SER A 202 7.11 17.08 3.05
C SER A 202 8.14 16.83 4.16
N ALA A 203 9.31 16.25 3.84
CA ALA A 203 10.40 16.05 4.79
C ALA A 203 10.83 17.36 5.48
N SER A 204 10.81 18.49 4.76
CA SER A 204 11.15 19.80 5.34
C SER A 204 10.14 20.30 6.38
N ASN A 205 8.91 19.77 6.38
CA ASN A 205 7.88 20.05 7.39
C ASN A 205 7.99 19.16 8.65
N ALA A 206 8.92 18.21 8.67
CA ALA A 206 9.23 17.38 9.85
C ALA A 206 10.65 17.65 10.41
N PRO A 207 11.05 18.92 10.69
CA PRO A 207 12.42 19.26 11.08
C PRO A 207 12.83 18.68 12.44
N MET A 208 11.86 18.31 13.28
CA MET A 208 12.09 17.73 14.61
C MET A 208 11.97 16.20 14.63
N SER A 209 11.95 15.56 13.46
CA SER A 209 11.85 14.10 13.33
C SER A 209 13.13 13.37 13.75
N GLU A 210 14.27 14.07 13.81
CA GLU A 210 15.64 13.55 14.01
C GLU A 210 16.15 12.60 12.92
N VAL A 211 15.27 11.96 12.15
CA VAL A 211 15.65 11.16 10.98
C VAL A 211 16.04 12.03 9.81
N VAL A 212 16.78 11.45 8.86
CA VAL A 212 17.11 12.10 7.60
C VAL A 212 16.42 11.36 6.46
N PHE A 213 15.57 12.07 5.72
CA PHE A 213 15.01 11.58 4.48
C PHE A 213 16.00 11.77 3.34
N THR A 214 16.48 10.66 2.79
CA THR A 214 17.40 10.62 1.66
C THR A 214 16.66 10.89 0.35
N ASP A 215 17.40 11.18 -0.73
CA ASP A 215 16.81 11.60 -2.01
C ASP A 215 15.76 10.59 -2.51
N ALA A 216 14.54 11.08 -2.74
CA ALA A 216 13.40 10.25 -3.11
C ALA A 216 13.57 9.61 -4.50
N VAL A 217 14.21 10.30 -5.44
CA VAL A 217 14.41 9.80 -6.81
C VAL A 217 15.48 8.72 -6.84
N GLU A 218 16.58 8.92 -6.11
CA GLU A 218 17.64 7.92 -5.97
C GLU A 218 17.13 6.66 -5.28
N ASN A 219 16.38 6.79 -4.19
CA ASN A 219 15.78 5.63 -3.51
C ASN A 219 14.74 4.93 -4.37
N ALA A 220 13.90 5.67 -5.10
CA ALA A 220 12.95 5.05 -6.02
C ALA A 220 13.65 4.21 -7.09
N LYS A 221 14.74 4.70 -7.69
CA LYS A 221 15.56 3.93 -8.63
C LYS A 221 16.13 2.66 -7.99
N LYS A 222 16.72 2.79 -6.79
CA LYS A 222 17.24 1.65 -6.00
C LYS A 222 16.16 0.60 -5.74
N MET A 223 14.97 1.01 -5.31
CA MET A 223 13.85 0.11 -5.03
C MET A 223 13.35 -0.58 -6.30
N VAL A 224 13.22 0.15 -7.41
CA VAL A 224 12.85 -0.42 -8.71
C VAL A 224 13.87 -1.47 -9.17
N ASP A 225 15.17 -1.24 -8.97
CA ASP A 225 16.20 -2.22 -9.35
C ASP A 225 16.20 -3.47 -8.46
N ILE A 226 15.78 -3.35 -7.19
CA ILE A 226 15.60 -4.49 -6.29
C ILE A 226 14.35 -5.31 -6.65
N LEU A 227 13.29 -4.65 -7.14
CA LEU A 227 11.98 -5.26 -7.38
C LEU A 227 11.79 -5.86 -8.78
N LYS A 228 12.73 -5.64 -9.71
CA LYS A 228 12.77 -6.28 -11.03
C LYS A 228 13.17 -7.75 -10.93
#